data_AF-A0A1I1CK36-F1
#
_entry.id   AF-A0A1I1CK36-F1
#
_cell.length_a   1.000
_cell.length_b   1.000
_cell.length_c   1.000
_cell.angle_alpha   90.00
_cell.angle_beta   90.00
_cell.angle_gamma   90.00
#
_symmetry.space_group_name_H-M   'P 1'
#
loop_
_entity.id
_entity.type
_entity.pdbx_description
1 polymer ?
#
loop_
_entity_poly.entity_id
_entity_poly.type
_entity_poly.pdbx_seq_one_letter_code
_entity_poly.pdbx_strand_id
1 'polypeptide(L)'
;MRYPERPPVQTLRLIPVTGAIALAACAMLICPTAMGQTILAEVETLGIERECGPSPLTTDEIRAMVVETARRQDFDETFALAIAFVESRFGQSLNSPKGARGPMQLMPATALRFAVTDICDAAQNIDAGIRYLRQLENEFHNPLLVAAAYNCGEARVRDHRGIPPIHETLNYVASVINQQIKLGFNSAPRAPGQPATSDGRRQHTAGVIKANKTRTFVGGVMHF
;
A
#
# COMPACT_ATOMS: atom_id res chain seq x y z
N MET A 1 25.51 -17.63 46.11
CA MET A 1 26.27 -17.79 44.84
C MET A 1 27.23 -16.63 44.72
N ARG A 2 28.54 -16.89 44.91
CA ARG A 2 29.62 -15.90 44.81
C ARG A 2 30.33 -16.10 43.47
N TYR A 3 30.45 -15.04 42.66
CA TYR A 3 31.30 -15.02 41.47
C TYR A 3 32.78 -14.88 41.89
N PRO A 4 33.72 -15.62 41.28
CA PRO A 4 35.14 -15.39 41.52
C PRO A 4 35.67 -14.18 40.73
N GLU A 5 36.45 -13.35 41.45
CA GLU A 5 37.24 -12.20 41.01
C GLU A 5 38.18 -12.53 39.83
N ARG A 6 38.28 -11.64 38.83
CA ARG A 6 39.29 -11.71 37.77
C ARG A 6 40.56 -10.94 38.21
N PRO A 7 41.77 -11.49 38.04
CA PRO A 7 43.02 -10.77 38.33
C PRO A 7 43.34 -9.70 37.26
N PRO A 8 44.15 -8.68 37.60
CA PRO A 8 44.42 -7.53 36.74
C PRO A 8 45.43 -7.77 35.61
N VAL A 9 45.25 -6.90 34.62
CA VAL A 9 45.90 -6.65 33.32
C VAL A 9 47.43 -6.82 33.30
N GLN A 10 47.95 -7.57 32.32
CA GLN A 10 49.36 -7.51 31.90
C GLN A 10 49.51 -6.56 30.71
N THR A 11 50.31 -5.52 30.91
CA THR A 11 50.79 -4.56 29.90
C THR A 11 51.85 -5.21 29.03
N LEU A 12 51.51 -5.54 27.77
CA LEU A 12 52.50 -6.00 26.80
C LEU A 12 53.16 -4.80 26.13
N ARG A 13 54.49 -4.74 26.28
CA ARG A 13 55.38 -3.71 25.75
C ARG A 13 55.49 -3.80 24.22
N LEU A 14 55.57 -2.61 23.63
CA LEU A 14 55.83 -2.32 22.23
C LEU A 14 57.23 -2.80 21.82
N ILE A 15 57.31 -3.65 20.78
CA ILE A 15 58.56 -3.98 20.07
C ILE A 15 58.49 -3.28 18.71
N PRO A 16 59.46 -2.40 18.35
CA PRO A 16 59.51 -1.82 17.01
C PRO A 16 60.15 -2.84 16.06
N VAL A 17 59.40 -3.30 15.07
CA VAL A 17 59.98 -3.96 13.89
C VAL A 17 60.11 -2.93 12.79
N THR A 18 61.33 -2.45 12.61
CA THR A 18 61.74 -1.61 11.50
C THR A 18 61.91 -2.45 10.23
N GLY A 19 61.34 -1.96 9.14
CA GLY A 19 61.88 -2.13 7.80
C GLY A 19 61.53 -3.42 7.05
N ALA A 20 60.53 -3.35 6.15
CA ALA A 20 60.72 -3.78 4.76
C ALA A 20 59.62 -3.18 3.88
N ILE A 21 60.08 -2.44 2.88
CA ILE A 21 59.34 -1.86 1.79
C ILE A 21 58.68 -2.98 0.99
N ALA A 22 57.36 -2.90 0.85
CA ALA A 22 56.66 -3.48 -0.28
C ALA A 22 55.66 -2.43 -0.76
N LEU A 23 56.12 -1.59 -1.70
CA LEU A 23 55.25 -0.91 -2.64
C LEU A 23 54.50 -2.00 -3.41
N ALA A 24 53.39 -2.46 -2.85
CA ALA A 24 52.36 -3.13 -3.61
C ALA A 24 51.69 -2.05 -4.46
N ALA A 25 52.31 -1.77 -5.61
CA ALA A 25 51.59 -1.35 -6.78
C ALA A 25 50.65 -2.50 -7.19
N CYS A 26 49.61 -2.73 -6.39
CA CYS A 26 48.44 -3.41 -6.89
C CYS A 26 47.71 -2.32 -7.68
N ALA A 27 47.91 -2.36 -8.99
CA ALA A 27 47.18 -1.58 -9.95
C ALA A 27 45.73 -1.49 -9.48
N MET A 28 45.25 -0.27 -9.29
CA MET A 28 43.84 0.01 -9.51
C MET A 28 43.57 -0.44 -10.96
N LEU A 29 43.27 -1.73 -11.14
CA LEU A 29 42.32 -2.12 -12.17
C LEU A 29 41.03 -1.44 -11.74
N ILE A 30 40.90 -0.19 -12.15
CA ILE A 30 39.64 0.49 -12.33
C ILE A 30 38.92 -0.42 -13.32
N CYS A 31 38.12 -1.33 -12.78
CA CYS A 31 37.18 -2.10 -13.57
C CYS A 31 36.24 -1.07 -14.19
N PRO A 32 36.27 -0.83 -15.53
CA PRO A 32 35.47 0.23 -16.12
C PRO A 32 33.96 -0.06 -16.08
N THR A 33 33.54 -1.18 -15.49
CA THR A 33 32.14 -1.57 -15.33
C THR A 33 31.49 -1.06 -14.05
N ALA A 34 32.25 -0.61 -13.04
CA ALA A 34 31.67 -0.14 -11.77
C ALA A 34 31.06 1.28 -11.87
N MET A 35 31.58 2.14 -12.75
CA MET A 35 31.02 3.50 -12.93
C MET A 35 29.67 3.49 -13.68
N GLY A 36 29.41 2.46 -14.49
CA GLY A 36 28.14 2.31 -15.20
C GLY A 36 26.98 1.83 -14.32
N GLN A 37 27.27 1.12 -13.22
CA GLN A 37 26.25 0.66 -12.28
C GLN A 37 25.80 1.76 -11.30
N THR A 38 26.66 2.71 -10.95
CA THR A 38 26.32 3.81 -10.03
C THR A 38 25.30 4.78 -10.64
N ILE A 39 25.45 5.13 -11.92
CA ILE A 39 24.54 6.07 -12.59
C ILE A 39 23.13 5.48 -12.73
N LEU A 40 23.00 4.18 -13.00
CA LEU A 40 21.70 3.53 -13.13
C LEU A 40 20.93 3.47 -11.80
N ALA A 41 21.62 3.16 -10.70
CA ALA A 41 20.99 3.14 -9.37
C ALA A 41 20.51 4.54 -8.93
N GLU A 42 21.26 5.60 -9.23
CA GLU A 42 20.85 6.98 -8.93
C GLU A 42 19.63 7.43 -9.75
N VAL A 43 19.58 7.10 -11.06
CA VAL A 43 18.43 7.41 -11.93
C VAL A 43 17.18 6.63 -11.50
N GLU A 44 17.33 5.39 -11.03
CA GLU A 44 16.22 4.59 -10.51
C GLU A 44 15.67 5.19 -9.20
N THR A 45 16.52 5.67 -8.30
CA THR A 45 16.06 6.36 -7.08
C THR A 45 15.37 7.70 -7.37
N LEU A 46 15.81 8.43 -8.40
CA LEU A 46 15.18 9.69 -8.82
C LEU A 46 13.74 9.51 -9.32
N GLY A 47 13.45 8.39 -10.00
CA GLY A 47 12.10 8.05 -10.47
C GLY A 47 11.12 7.68 -9.36
N ILE A 48 11.64 7.29 -8.18
CA ILE A 48 10.87 6.73 -7.08
C ILE A 48 10.56 7.75 -5.98
N GLU A 49 11.42 8.74 -5.78
CA GLU A 49 11.23 9.75 -4.71
C GLU A 49 10.52 11.02 -5.18
N ARG A 50 10.38 11.21 -6.50
CA ARG A 50 9.78 12.43 -7.07
C ARG A 50 8.29 12.59 -6.76
N GLU A 51 7.83 13.84 -6.75
CA GLU A 51 6.40 14.15 -6.77
C GLU A 51 5.83 13.93 -8.18
N CYS A 52 4.60 13.41 -8.24
CA CYS A 52 3.90 13.20 -9.49
C CYS A 52 3.25 14.48 -9.98
N GLY A 53 3.41 14.78 -11.26
CA GLY A 53 2.59 15.78 -11.94
C GLY A 53 1.11 15.37 -12.04
N PRO A 54 0.25 16.20 -12.64
CA PRO A 54 -1.12 15.80 -12.92
C PRO A 54 -1.16 14.54 -13.79
N SER A 55 -2.10 13.64 -13.49
CA SER A 55 -2.29 12.41 -14.28
C SER A 55 -2.65 12.76 -15.73
N PRO A 56 -1.98 12.17 -16.73
CA PRO A 56 -2.44 12.25 -18.12
C PRO A 56 -3.67 11.37 -18.37
N LEU A 57 -3.94 10.40 -17.49
CA LEU A 57 -5.07 9.47 -17.57
C LEU A 57 -6.28 10.01 -16.80
N THR A 58 -7.45 9.75 -17.36
CA THR A 58 -8.75 9.98 -16.73
C THR A 58 -9.02 8.99 -15.60
N THR A 59 -9.98 9.33 -14.73
CA THR A 59 -10.45 8.43 -13.67
C THR A 59 -10.93 7.08 -14.22
N ASP A 60 -11.66 7.05 -15.33
CA ASP A 60 -12.18 5.79 -15.88
C ASP A 60 -11.10 4.92 -16.50
N GLU A 61 -10.06 5.51 -17.11
CA GLU A 61 -8.90 4.76 -17.59
C GLU A 61 -8.13 4.12 -16.44
N ILE A 62 -7.91 4.85 -15.34
CA ILE A 62 -7.28 4.31 -14.13
C ILE A 62 -8.13 3.17 -13.54
N ARG A 63 -9.45 3.35 -13.46
CA ARG A 63 -10.36 2.30 -12.98
C ARG A 63 -10.28 1.04 -13.85
N ALA A 64 -10.29 1.19 -15.17
CA ALA A 64 -10.17 0.07 -16.10
C ALA A 64 -8.84 -0.66 -15.93
N MET A 65 -7.74 0.08 -15.75
CA MET A 65 -6.41 -0.49 -15.52
C MET A 65 -6.32 -1.26 -14.19
N VAL A 66 -6.94 -0.75 -13.12
CA VAL A 66 -7.04 -1.46 -11.84
C VAL A 66 -7.80 -2.77 -11.99
N VAL A 67 -8.95 -2.76 -12.67
CA VAL A 67 -9.77 -3.97 -12.91
C VAL A 67 -9.00 -5.00 -13.73
N GLU A 68 -8.39 -4.59 -14.83
CA GLU A 68 -7.65 -5.50 -15.70
C GLU A 68 -6.44 -6.10 -15.00
N THR A 69 -5.73 -5.30 -14.22
CA THR A 69 -4.57 -5.77 -13.45
C THR A 69 -5.00 -6.70 -12.31
N ALA A 70 -6.10 -6.41 -11.62
CA ALA A 70 -6.63 -7.28 -10.56
C ALA A 70 -7.01 -8.64 -11.12
N ARG A 71 -7.69 -8.68 -12.28
CA ARG A 71 -8.02 -9.91 -13.00
C ARG A 71 -6.78 -10.71 -13.39
N ARG A 72 -5.77 -10.05 -13.98
CA ARG A 72 -4.48 -10.69 -14.33
C ARG A 72 -3.77 -11.32 -13.14
N GLN A 73 -3.89 -10.71 -11.96
CA GLN A 73 -3.22 -11.14 -10.73
C GLN A 73 -4.09 -12.09 -9.86
N ASP A 74 -5.26 -12.50 -10.36
CA ASP A 74 -6.23 -13.33 -9.62
C ASP A 74 -6.59 -12.72 -8.26
N PHE A 75 -6.93 -11.42 -8.27
CA PHE A 75 -7.29 -10.64 -7.09
C PHE A 75 -8.70 -10.05 -7.24
N ASP A 76 -9.40 -9.85 -6.12
CA ASP A 76 -10.78 -9.34 -6.12
C ASP A 76 -10.87 -7.93 -6.74
N GLU A 77 -11.56 -7.83 -7.88
CA GLU A 77 -11.68 -6.59 -8.66
C GLU A 77 -12.36 -5.47 -7.85
N THR A 78 -13.37 -5.82 -7.03
CA THR A 78 -14.13 -4.83 -6.25
C THR A 78 -13.31 -4.26 -5.09
N PHE A 79 -12.49 -5.10 -4.46
CA PHE A 79 -11.60 -4.72 -3.38
C PHE A 79 -10.43 -3.89 -3.89
N ALA A 80 -9.84 -4.25 -5.03
CA ALA A 80 -8.81 -3.43 -5.70
C ALA A 80 -9.34 -2.03 -6.06
N LEU A 81 -10.55 -1.95 -6.63
CA LEU A 81 -11.22 -0.67 -6.91
C LEU A 81 -11.49 0.13 -5.63
N ALA A 82 -11.88 -0.53 -4.54
CA ALA A 82 -12.11 0.13 -3.26
C ALA A 82 -10.83 0.73 -2.68
N ILE A 83 -9.72 -0.02 -2.71
CA ILE A 83 -8.39 0.47 -2.32
C ILE A 83 -7.99 1.67 -3.18
N ALA A 84 -8.00 1.53 -4.51
CA ALA A 84 -7.59 2.61 -5.42
C ALA A 84 -8.44 3.88 -5.26
N PHE A 85 -9.73 3.74 -4.92
CA PHE A 85 -10.59 4.88 -4.61
C PHE A 85 -10.18 5.58 -3.31
N VAL A 86 -9.93 4.82 -2.24
CA VAL A 86 -9.54 5.37 -0.94
C VAL A 86 -8.17 6.03 -1.00
N GLU A 87 -7.25 5.47 -1.79
CA GLU A 87 -5.89 5.99 -1.93
C GLU A 87 -5.83 7.33 -2.68
N SER A 88 -6.42 7.40 -3.87
CA SER A 88 -6.22 8.55 -4.77
C SER A 88 -7.47 9.07 -5.44
N ARG A 89 -8.63 8.46 -5.16
CA ARG A 89 -9.88 8.65 -5.94
C ARG A 89 -9.64 8.40 -7.43
N PHE A 90 -8.91 7.34 -7.74
CA PHE A 90 -8.52 6.99 -9.11
C PHE A 90 -7.69 8.09 -9.79
N GLY A 91 -6.64 8.56 -9.12
CA GLY A 91 -5.64 9.48 -9.67
C GLY A 91 -5.94 10.97 -9.54
N GLN A 92 -6.95 11.36 -8.76
CA GLN A 92 -7.21 12.78 -8.48
C GLN A 92 -6.21 13.38 -7.49
N SER A 93 -5.66 12.55 -6.60
CA SER A 93 -4.61 12.94 -5.66
C SER A 93 -3.46 11.95 -5.73
N LEU A 94 -2.37 12.35 -6.39
CA LEU A 94 -1.21 11.48 -6.63
C LEU A 94 -0.08 11.67 -5.62
N ASN A 95 -0.10 12.73 -4.81
CA ASN A 95 0.97 13.05 -3.87
C ASN A 95 0.44 13.12 -2.44
N SER A 96 1.01 12.29 -1.55
CA SER A 96 0.77 12.37 -0.12
C SER A 96 1.90 13.15 0.58
N PRO A 97 1.57 13.95 1.62
CA PRO A 97 2.57 14.56 2.51
C PRO A 97 3.48 13.55 3.20
N LYS A 98 3.06 12.28 3.29
CA LYS A 98 3.85 11.19 3.89
C LYS A 98 4.84 10.53 2.92
N GLY A 99 4.87 10.96 1.67
CA GLY A 99 5.76 10.42 0.64
C GLY A 99 5.13 9.37 -0.28
N ALA A 100 3.87 8.96 -0.06
CA ALA A 100 3.18 8.06 -0.99
C ALA A 100 2.89 8.73 -2.34
N ARG A 101 2.96 7.94 -3.43
CA ARG A 101 2.86 8.42 -4.82
C ARG A 101 1.98 7.54 -5.71
N GLY A 102 1.38 8.16 -6.72
CA GLY A 102 0.66 7.49 -7.80
C GLY A 102 -0.76 7.03 -7.44
N PRO A 103 -1.47 6.36 -8.38
CA PRO A 103 -2.87 5.99 -8.20
C PRO A 103 -3.15 5.04 -7.03
N MET A 104 -2.19 4.18 -6.68
CA MET A 104 -2.29 3.25 -5.55
C MET A 104 -1.48 3.69 -4.32
N GLN A 105 -0.97 4.94 -4.33
CA GLN A 105 -0.27 5.57 -3.21
C GLN A 105 0.82 4.68 -2.60
N LEU A 106 1.71 4.16 -3.46
CA LEU A 106 2.84 3.38 -2.99
C LEU A 106 3.85 4.27 -2.28
N MET A 107 4.39 3.75 -1.17
CA MET A 107 5.59 4.30 -0.56
C MET A 107 6.81 3.96 -1.43
N PRO A 108 7.83 4.84 -1.52
CA PRO A 108 9.08 4.60 -2.25
C PRO A 108 9.70 3.21 -2.01
N ALA A 109 9.82 2.80 -0.74
CA ALA A 109 10.36 1.49 -0.38
C ALA A 109 9.52 0.32 -0.90
N THR A 110 8.19 0.47 -0.94
CA THR A 110 7.28 -0.52 -1.53
C THR A 110 7.45 -0.57 -3.04
N ALA A 111 7.54 0.58 -3.71
CA ALA A 111 7.73 0.65 -5.16
C ALA A 111 9.02 -0.08 -5.59
N LEU A 112 10.13 0.14 -4.88
CA LEU A 112 11.40 -0.58 -5.10
C LEU A 112 11.24 -2.09 -4.91
N ARG A 113 10.56 -2.51 -3.83
CA ARG A 113 10.32 -3.94 -3.54
C ARG A 113 9.56 -4.65 -4.67
N PHE A 114 8.75 -3.93 -5.42
CA PHE A 114 7.97 -4.46 -6.55
C PHE A 114 8.53 -4.09 -7.93
N ALA A 115 9.79 -3.64 -7.99
CA ALA A 115 10.53 -3.32 -9.22
C ALA A 115 9.86 -2.23 -10.08
N VAL A 116 9.26 -1.23 -9.43
CA VAL A 116 8.82 0.00 -10.09
C VAL A 116 10.05 0.86 -10.35
N THR A 117 10.19 1.38 -11.57
CA THR A 117 11.26 2.31 -11.95
C THR A 117 10.76 3.76 -11.99
N ASP A 118 9.46 3.95 -12.24
CA ASP A 118 8.79 5.25 -12.18
C ASP A 118 7.51 5.15 -11.36
N ILE A 119 7.53 5.68 -10.14
CA ILE A 119 6.38 5.58 -9.21
C ILE A 119 5.16 6.37 -9.68
N CYS A 120 5.37 7.33 -10.59
CA CYS A 120 4.32 8.17 -11.15
C CYS A 120 3.74 7.62 -12.44
N ASP A 121 4.36 6.59 -13.03
CA ASP A 121 3.75 5.83 -14.11
C ASP A 121 2.58 5.01 -13.56
N ALA A 122 1.37 5.29 -14.04
CA ALA A 122 0.16 4.69 -13.52
C ALA A 122 0.14 3.16 -13.69
N ALA A 123 0.66 2.65 -14.80
CA ALA A 123 0.68 1.21 -15.08
C ALA A 123 1.61 0.47 -14.13
N GLN A 124 2.84 0.96 -13.93
CA GLN A 124 3.77 0.38 -12.96
C GLN A 124 3.25 0.48 -11.53
N ASN A 125 2.68 1.62 -11.14
CA ASN A 125 2.16 1.85 -9.81
C ASN A 125 0.98 0.91 -9.48
N ILE A 126 0.05 0.73 -10.43
CA ILE A 126 -1.12 -0.14 -10.28
C ILE A 126 -0.71 -1.62 -10.27
N ASP A 127 0.18 -2.05 -11.17
CA ASP A 127 0.68 -3.43 -11.19
C ASP A 127 1.40 -3.78 -9.88
N ALA A 128 2.28 -2.90 -9.39
CA ALA A 128 2.97 -3.09 -8.12
C ALA A 128 2.02 -3.07 -6.91
N GLY A 129 1.04 -2.16 -6.89
CA GLY A 129 0.04 -2.09 -5.81
C GLY A 129 -0.80 -3.36 -5.71
N ILE A 130 -1.25 -3.89 -6.85
CA ILE A 130 -2.06 -5.12 -6.86
C ILE A 130 -1.21 -6.36 -6.55
N ARG A 131 0.04 -6.44 -7.03
CA ARG A 131 0.98 -7.50 -6.62
C ARG A 131 1.25 -7.46 -5.12
N TYR A 132 1.35 -6.26 -4.54
CA TYR A 132 1.49 -6.10 -3.10
C TYR A 132 0.23 -6.59 -2.36
N LEU A 133 -0.96 -6.19 -2.80
CA LEU A 133 -2.22 -6.70 -2.25
C LEU A 133 -2.32 -8.22 -2.32
N ARG A 134 -1.91 -8.85 -3.42
CA ARG A 134 -1.89 -10.31 -3.57
C ARG A 134 -0.91 -10.97 -2.58
N GLN A 135 0.26 -10.37 -2.36
CA GLN A 135 1.19 -10.85 -1.35
C GLN A 135 0.57 -10.79 0.06
N LEU A 136 -0.11 -9.69 0.39
CA LEU A 136 -0.79 -9.53 1.68
C LEU A 136 -1.94 -10.51 1.86
N GLU A 137 -2.72 -10.78 0.80
CA GLU A 137 -3.82 -11.74 0.82
C GLU A 137 -3.33 -13.17 1.05
N ASN A 138 -2.23 -13.55 0.40
CA ASN A 138 -1.57 -14.84 0.60
C ASN A 138 -1.04 -15.02 2.02
N GLU A 139 -0.76 -13.93 2.73
CA GLU A 139 -0.25 -13.98 4.08
C GLU A 139 -1.37 -13.97 5.13
N PHE A 140 -2.32 -13.05 5.00
CA PHE A 140 -3.30 -12.80 6.05
C PHE A 140 -4.63 -13.51 5.83
N HIS A 141 -4.95 -13.90 4.60
CA HIS A 141 -6.21 -14.58 4.23
C HIS A 141 -7.48 -13.90 4.74
N ASN A 142 -7.42 -12.59 5.03
CA ASN A 142 -8.50 -11.82 5.60
C ASN A 142 -8.47 -10.39 5.02
N PRO A 143 -9.53 -9.94 4.34
CA PRO A 143 -9.53 -8.65 3.66
C PRO A 143 -9.36 -7.46 4.61
N LEU A 144 -9.79 -7.57 5.87
CA LEU A 144 -9.60 -6.49 6.87
C LEU A 144 -8.12 -6.34 7.25
N LEU A 145 -7.41 -7.47 7.41
CA LEU A 145 -5.98 -7.47 7.70
C LEU A 145 -5.16 -7.05 6.48
N VAL A 146 -5.58 -7.43 5.27
CA VAL A 146 -4.97 -6.96 4.01
C VAL A 146 -5.06 -5.45 3.90
N ALA A 147 -6.26 -4.87 4.07
CA ALA A 147 -6.43 -3.41 4.04
C ALA A 147 -5.60 -2.71 5.14
N ALA A 148 -5.57 -3.27 6.36
CA ALA A 148 -4.77 -2.72 7.44
C ALA A 148 -3.27 -2.77 7.12
N ALA A 149 -2.76 -3.90 6.61
CA ALA A 149 -1.36 -4.08 6.25
C ALA A 149 -0.94 -3.23 5.05
N TYR A 150 -1.83 -2.99 4.10
CA TYR A 150 -1.55 -2.07 2.98
C TYR A 150 -1.31 -0.65 3.49
N ASN A 151 -2.15 -0.17 4.41
CA ASN A 151 -2.05 1.19 4.97
C ASN A 151 -0.90 1.36 5.98
N CYS A 152 -0.77 0.44 6.95
CA CYS A 152 0.16 0.59 8.06
C CYS A 152 1.39 -0.32 7.98
N GLY A 153 1.54 -1.08 6.91
CA GLY A 153 2.61 -2.06 6.75
C GLY A 153 2.32 -3.38 7.47
N GLU A 154 2.72 -4.47 6.84
CA GLU A 154 2.50 -5.84 7.29
C GLU A 154 3.14 -6.14 8.65
N ALA A 155 4.29 -5.54 8.96
CA ALA A 155 4.98 -5.73 10.23
C ALA A 155 4.11 -5.31 11.43
N ARG A 156 3.41 -4.18 11.34
CA ARG A 156 2.55 -3.69 12.43
C ARG A 156 1.37 -4.62 12.68
N VAL A 157 0.81 -5.21 11.62
CA VAL A 157 -0.29 -6.18 11.72
C VAL A 157 0.21 -7.48 12.37
N ARG A 158 1.40 -7.96 12.00
CA ARG A 158 2.04 -9.14 12.65
C ARG A 158 2.30 -8.91 14.12
N ASP A 159 2.97 -7.79 14.45
CA ASP A 159 3.37 -7.46 15.83
C ASP A 159 2.14 -7.32 16.74
N HIS A 160 1.07 -6.71 16.22
CA HIS A 160 -0.19 -6.58 16.94
C HIS A 160 -1.06 -7.85 16.93
N ARG A 161 -0.76 -8.80 16.05
CA ARG A 161 -1.59 -10.01 15.80
C ARG A 161 -3.03 -9.67 15.39
N GLY A 162 -3.19 -8.61 14.60
CA GLY A 162 -4.48 -8.06 14.22
C GLY A 162 -4.37 -6.63 13.72
N ILE A 163 -5.50 -5.93 13.61
CA ILE A 163 -5.51 -4.52 13.22
C ILE A 163 -5.01 -3.68 14.40
N PRO A 164 -3.87 -2.96 14.27
CA PRO A 164 -3.37 -2.13 15.37
C PRO A 164 -4.33 -0.97 15.67
N PRO A 165 -4.39 -0.47 16.92
CA PRO A 165 -5.26 0.63 17.33
C PRO A 165 -4.74 2.00 16.85
N ILE A 166 -4.40 2.09 15.57
CA ILE A 166 -3.99 3.32 14.89
C ILE A 166 -5.25 3.92 14.28
N HIS A 167 -5.65 5.10 14.74
CA HIS A 167 -6.90 5.75 14.33
C HIS A 167 -7.04 5.87 12.80
N GLU A 168 -5.95 6.24 12.12
CA GLU A 168 -5.92 6.31 10.65
C GLU A 168 -6.17 4.96 9.99
N THR A 169 -5.52 3.90 10.46
CA THR A 169 -5.66 2.54 9.89
C THR A 169 -7.06 1.99 10.11
N LEU A 170 -7.66 2.21 11.28
CA LEU A 170 -9.06 1.83 11.55
C LEU A 170 -10.02 2.53 10.58
N ASN A 171 -9.85 3.83 10.38
CA ASN A 171 -10.65 4.60 9.44
C ASN A 171 -10.42 4.19 7.99
N TYR A 172 -9.18 3.87 7.63
CA TYR A 172 -8.82 3.36 6.32
C TYR A 172 -9.55 2.05 6.02
N VAL A 173 -9.44 1.06 6.91
CA VAL A 173 -10.12 -0.25 6.76
C VAL A 173 -11.63 -0.05 6.63
N ALA A 174 -12.24 0.75 7.49
CA ALA A 174 -13.67 1.05 7.41
C ALA A 174 -14.04 1.70 6.07
N SER A 175 -13.22 2.62 5.55
CA SER A 175 -13.46 3.31 4.28
C SER A 175 -13.38 2.35 3.09
N VAL A 176 -12.39 1.45 3.07
CA VAL A 176 -12.22 0.45 2.01
C VAL A 176 -13.42 -0.49 1.98
N ILE A 177 -13.82 -1.05 3.14
CA ILE A 177 -14.95 -1.99 3.20
C ILE A 177 -16.25 -1.31 2.80
N ASN A 178 -16.51 -0.10 3.29
CA ASN A 178 -17.69 0.67 2.89
C ASN A 178 -17.70 0.94 1.37
N GLN A 179 -16.53 1.22 0.79
CA GLN A 179 -16.42 1.46 -0.65
C GLN A 179 -16.62 0.18 -1.47
N GLN A 180 -16.03 -0.94 -1.04
CA GLN A 180 -16.21 -2.24 -1.70
C GLN A 180 -17.68 -2.66 -1.70
N ILE A 181 -18.36 -2.51 -0.56
CA ILE A 181 -19.78 -2.82 -0.42
C ILE A 181 -20.63 -1.95 -1.37
N LYS A 182 -20.34 -0.64 -1.49
CA LYS A 182 -21.02 0.24 -2.46
C LYS A 182 -20.85 -0.24 -3.90
N LEU A 183 -19.65 -0.68 -4.27
CA LEU A 183 -19.37 -1.22 -5.61
C LEU A 183 -20.13 -2.54 -5.85
N GLY A 184 -20.23 -3.40 -4.84
CA GLY A 184 -20.99 -4.65 -4.89
C GLY A 184 -22.51 -4.45 -5.04
N PHE A 185 -23.10 -3.50 -4.31
CA PHE A 185 -24.53 -3.18 -4.44
C PHE A 185 -24.92 -2.64 -5.81
N ASN A 186 -24.03 -1.84 -6.43
CA ASN A 186 -24.28 -1.26 -7.75
C ASN A 186 -24.06 -2.25 -8.91
N SER A 187 -23.47 -3.42 -8.63
CA SER A 187 -23.20 -4.48 -9.61
C SER A 187 -24.26 -5.59 -9.60
N ALA A 188 -25.27 -5.50 -8.73
CA ALA A 188 -26.40 -6.43 -8.74
C ALA A 188 -27.12 -6.38 -10.11
N PRO A 189 -27.54 -7.52 -10.68
CA PRO A 189 -28.15 -7.54 -12.02
C PRO A 189 -29.38 -6.64 -12.04
N ARG A 190 -29.40 -5.65 -12.94
CA ARG A 190 -30.64 -4.98 -13.34
C ARG A 190 -31.57 -6.07 -13.88
N ALA A 191 -32.70 -6.28 -13.22
CA ALA A 191 -33.69 -7.27 -13.65
C ALA A 191 -33.98 -7.08 -15.16
N PRO A 192 -33.96 -8.14 -15.97
CA PRO A 192 -34.24 -8.01 -17.39
C PRO A 192 -35.67 -7.50 -17.57
N GLY A 193 -35.82 -6.32 -18.19
CA GLY A 193 -37.13 -5.79 -18.58
C GLY A 193 -37.49 -4.36 -18.13
N GLN A 194 -36.62 -3.60 -17.46
CA GLN A 194 -36.93 -2.18 -17.24
C GLN A 194 -36.39 -1.31 -18.37
N PRO A 195 -37.23 -0.68 -19.22
CA PRO A 195 -36.77 0.26 -20.22
C PRO A 195 -36.17 1.50 -19.56
N ALA A 196 -35.14 2.07 -20.17
CA ALA A 196 -34.60 3.36 -19.78
C ALA A 196 -35.60 4.45 -20.19
N THR A 197 -36.42 4.92 -19.25
CA THR A 197 -37.21 6.13 -19.47
C THR A 197 -36.37 7.33 -19.05
N SER A 198 -35.89 8.07 -20.04
CA SER A 198 -35.51 9.46 -19.90
C SER A 198 -36.70 10.30 -19.46
N ASP A 199 -36.42 11.26 -18.59
CA ASP A 199 -37.14 12.53 -18.36
C ASP A 199 -37.81 12.72 -16.98
N GLY A 200 -37.59 13.91 -16.44
CA GLY A 200 -38.58 14.67 -15.67
C GLY A 200 -38.93 14.23 -14.24
N ARG A 201 -38.22 14.81 -13.26
CA ARG A 201 -38.77 15.40 -12.01
C ARG A 201 -39.94 14.67 -11.30
N ARG A 202 -39.64 14.14 -10.09
CA ARG A 202 -40.49 13.89 -8.88
C ARG A 202 -40.19 12.47 -8.34
N GLN A 203 -40.18 12.14 -7.06
CA GLN A 203 -40.42 12.81 -5.78
C GLN A 203 -39.74 11.93 -4.73
N HIS A 204 -39.27 12.53 -3.64
CA HIS A 204 -38.93 11.80 -2.42
C HIS A 204 -40.16 11.03 -1.93
N THR A 205 -40.13 9.71 -1.98
CA THR A 205 -40.91 8.86 -1.08
C THR A 205 -39.99 7.82 -0.48
N ALA A 206 -39.49 8.19 0.71
CA ALA A 206 -38.89 7.25 1.65
C ALA A 206 -39.86 6.08 1.85
N GLY A 207 -39.38 4.86 1.60
CA GLY A 207 -40.07 3.64 1.99
C GLY A 207 -40.14 3.58 3.52
N VAL A 208 -41.27 4.02 4.08
CA VAL A 208 -41.57 3.87 5.50
C VAL A 208 -41.90 2.40 5.75
N ILE A 209 -40.98 1.67 6.38
CA ILE A 209 -41.33 0.43 7.07
C ILE A 209 -42.29 0.82 8.20
N LYS A 210 -43.55 0.41 8.11
CA LYS A 210 -44.48 0.51 9.24
C LYS A 210 -44.02 -0.44 10.35
N ALA A 211 -43.16 0.05 11.23
CA ALA A 211 -42.81 -0.64 12.47
C ALA A 211 -43.87 -0.33 13.53
N ASN A 212 -44.94 -1.12 13.58
CA ASN A 212 -45.88 -1.06 14.70
C ASN A 212 -45.35 -1.92 15.85
N LYS A 213 -44.28 -1.46 16.50
CA LYS A 213 -43.81 -1.93 17.82
C LYS A 213 -42.92 -0.83 18.40
N THR A 214 -43.33 -0.22 19.50
CA THR A 214 -42.57 0.84 20.18
C THR A 214 -41.23 0.27 20.63
N ARG A 215 -40.16 0.59 19.90
CA ARG A 215 -38.78 0.20 20.26
C ARG A 215 -38.21 1.29 21.15
N THR A 216 -38.12 1.01 22.44
CA THR A 216 -37.51 1.93 23.40
C THR A 216 -36.01 1.66 23.44
N PHE A 217 -35.21 2.63 22.99
CA PHE A 217 -33.77 2.62 23.19
C PHE A 217 -33.48 2.96 24.67
N VAL A 218 -32.86 2.05 25.40
CA VAL A 218 -32.36 2.32 26.76
C VAL A 218 -30.85 2.10 26.74
N GLY A 219 -30.08 3.15 27.02
CA GLY A 219 -28.62 3.05 27.13
C GLY A 219 -27.83 2.73 25.84
N GLY A 220 -28.44 2.87 24.65
CA GLY A 220 -27.74 2.70 23.37
C GLY A 220 -27.65 1.27 22.82
N VAL A 221 -28.30 0.30 23.45
CA VAL A 221 -28.39 -1.09 22.94
C VAL A 221 -29.83 -1.39 22.51
N MET A 222 -29.98 -2.01 21.34
CA MET A 222 -31.30 -2.45 20.86
C MET A 222 -31.65 -3.79 21.53
N HIS A 223 -32.71 -3.78 22.34
CA HIS A 223 -33.27 -5.01 22.91
C HIS A 223 -34.22 -5.65 21.88
N PHE A 224 -34.03 -6.95 21.61
CA PHE A 224 -34.87 -7.76 20.71
C PHE A 224 -36.12 -8.29 21.42
#